data_AF-A0A2T0T0G6-F1
#
_entry.id   AF-A0A2T0T0G6-F1
#
_cell.length_a   1.000
_cell.length_b   1.000
_cell.length_c   1.000
_cell.angle_alpha   90.00
_cell.angle_beta   90.00
_cell.angle_gamma   90.00
#
_symmetry.space_group_name_H-M   'P 1'
#
loop_
_entity.id
_entity.type
_entity.pdbx_description
1 polymer ?
#
loop_
_entity_poly.entity_id
_entity_poly.type
_entity_poly.pdbx_seq_one_letter_code
_entity_poly.pdbx_strand_id
1 'polypeptide(L)'
;MKPLRTLTVTLMAVVSLQACTPKMAFLNSTVAPAVSGNVRVKKDKNSNYIVNVDVANLAPAKNLDPPKNTYLVWMESSDRSVRKLGQLSPAGRALEAKMTATAVSKPDVVFVSAEDNADVEYPAGPTVITTRK
;
A
#
# COMPACT_ATOMS: atom_id res chain seq x y z
N MET A 1 -4.12 -51.58 47.20
CA MET A 1 -3.94 -50.13 46.95
C MET A 1 -3.56 -49.99 45.48
N LYS A 2 -4.43 -49.40 44.66
CA LYS A 2 -4.34 -49.45 43.19
C LYS A 2 -3.31 -48.43 42.66
N PRO A 3 -2.45 -48.79 41.69
CA PRO A 3 -1.46 -47.90 41.08
C PRO A 3 -2.03 -47.28 39.80
N LEU A 4 -2.22 -45.96 39.75
CA LEU A 4 -2.45 -45.24 38.48
C LEU A 4 -2.37 -43.73 38.72
N ARG A 5 -1.19 -43.13 38.53
CA ARG A 5 -1.09 -41.68 38.35
C ARG A 5 -0.75 -41.42 36.89
N THR A 6 -1.81 -41.12 36.19
CA THR A 6 -1.99 -41.04 34.74
C THR A 6 -1.02 -40.05 34.11
N LEU A 7 -0.29 -40.56 33.13
CA LEU A 7 0.35 -39.85 32.02
C LEU A 7 -0.59 -38.74 31.50
N THR A 8 -0.31 -37.48 31.82
CA THR A 8 -1.02 -36.35 31.20
C THR A 8 -0.01 -35.60 30.34
N VAL A 9 0.04 -36.03 29.08
CA VAL A 9 0.68 -35.35 27.97
C VAL A 9 -0.03 -34.01 27.80
N THR A 10 0.54 -32.94 28.33
CA THR A 10 0.04 -31.58 28.07
C THR A 10 0.45 -31.19 26.66
N LEU A 11 -0.47 -31.44 25.73
CA LEU A 11 -0.46 -30.99 24.34
C LEU A 11 -0.23 -29.47 24.30
N MET A 12 1.00 -29.06 23.98
CA MET A 12 1.36 -27.67 23.73
C MET A 12 0.72 -27.26 22.40
N ALA A 13 -0.51 -26.75 22.46
CA ALA A 13 -1.24 -26.19 21.33
C ALA A 13 -0.52 -24.92 20.85
N VAL A 14 0.33 -25.06 19.84
CA VAL A 14 0.88 -23.94 19.09
C VAL A 14 -0.25 -23.33 18.27
N VAL A 15 -0.97 -22.38 18.87
CA VAL A 15 -1.93 -21.52 18.15
C VAL A 15 -1.10 -20.58 17.29
N SER A 16 -0.92 -20.93 16.03
CA SER A 16 -0.38 -20.04 15.01
C SER A 16 -1.41 -18.93 14.75
N LEU A 17 -1.23 -17.79 15.43
CA LEU A 17 -1.94 -16.56 15.13
C LEU A 17 -1.54 -16.10 13.73
N GLN A 18 -2.33 -16.50 12.72
CA GLN A 18 -2.26 -15.94 11.38
C GLN A 18 -2.74 -14.48 11.48
N ALA A 19 -1.81 -13.57 11.75
CA ALA A 19 -2.08 -12.14 11.75
C ALA A 19 -2.41 -11.71 10.32
N CYS A 20 -3.71 -11.66 10.00
CA CYS A 20 -4.21 -11.20 8.72
C CYS A 20 -3.91 -9.70 8.62
N THR A 21 -2.84 -9.33 7.92
CA THR A 21 -2.51 -7.92 7.67
C THR A 21 -3.58 -7.34 6.73
N PRO A 22 -4.34 -6.30 7.14
CA PRO A 22 -5.35 -5.71 6.28
C PRO A 22 -4.69 -5.20 5.00
N LYS A 23 -5.21 -5.65 3.85
CA LYS A 23 -4.79 -5.18 2.53
C LYS A 23 -5.80 -4.15 2.04
N MET A 24 -5.32 -2.99 1.62
CA MET A 24 -6.14 -2.03 0.91
C MET A 24 -5.98 -2.33 -0.59
N ALA A 25 -7.09 -2.63 -1.25
CA ALA A 25 -7.10 -2.83 -2.69
C ALA A 25 -7.30 -1.48 -3.38
N PHE A 26 -6.55 -1.22 -4.44
CA PHE A 26 -6.91 -0.14 -5.35
C PHE A 26 -8.20 -0.50 -6.07
N LEU A 27 -9.06 0.50 -6.26
CA LEU A 27 -10.24 0.34 -7.08
C LEU A 27 -9.91 0.57 -8.55
N ASN A 28 -10.73 -0.01 -9.43
CA ASN A 28 -10.62 0.22 -10.86
C ASN A 28 -10.79 1.71 -11.15
N SER A 29 -9.79 2.30 -11.78
CA SER A 29 -9.80 3.69 -12.16
C SER A 29 -10.52 3.89 -13.49
N THR A 30 -11.33 4.93 -13.59
CA THR A 30 -11.89 5.38 -14.87
C THR A 30 -10.82 6.00 -15.77
N VAL A 31 -9.75 6.57 -15.19
CA VAL A 31 -8.64 7.19 -15.91
C VAL A 31 -7.63 6.14 -16.39
N ALA A 32 -7.43 5.07 -15.60
CA ALA A 32 -6.47 4.01 -15.93
C ALA A 32 -7.03 2.62 -15.59
N PRO A 33 -7.99 2.09 -16.38
CA PRO A 33 -8.72 0.85 -16.06
C PRO A 33 -7.84 -0.41 -16.00
N ALA A 34 -6.72 -0.41 -16.74
CA ALA A 34 -5.80 -1.55 -16.80
C ALA A 34 -4.87 -1.62 -15.59
N VAL A 35 -4.72 -0.52 -14.84
CA VAL A 35 -3.83 -0.46 -13.69
C VAL A 35 -4.41 -1.29 -12.56
N SER A 36 -3.59 -2.18 -12.03
CA SER A 36 -3.92 -2.99 -10.87
C SER A 36 -2.85 -2.83 -9.81
N GLY A 37 -3.21 -3.07 -8.56
CA GLY A 37 -2.25 -2.99 -7.48
C GLY A 37 -2.87 -3.26 -6.12
N ASN A 38 -2.01 -3.26 -5.12
CA ASN A 38 -2.42 -3.38 -3.72
C ASN A 38 -1.51 -2.57 -2.81
N VAL A 39 -2.05 -2.23 -1.65
CA VAL A 39 -1.33 -1.57 -0.57
C VAL A 39 -1.35 -2.46 0.66
N ARG A 40 -0.17 -2.73 1.22
CA ARG A 40 0.00 -3.46 2.48
C ARG A 40 0.55 -2.55 3.55
N VAL A 41 -0.17 -2.44 4.65
CA VAL A 41 0.19 -1.58 5.78
C VAL A 41 0.46 -2.46 7.00
N LYS A 42 1.66 -2.36 7.56
CA LYS A 42 2.04 -3.07 8.80
C LYS A 42 2.72 -2.13 9.78
N LYS A 43 2.70 -2.45 11.07
CA LYS A 43 3.49 -1.70 12.06
C LYS A 43 4.93 -2.19 12.13
N ASP A 44 5.88 -1.28 12.29
CA ASP A 44 7.26 -1.60 12.66
C ASP A 44 7.43 -1.70 14.19
N LYS A 45 8.66 -1.94 14.65
CA LYS A 45 8.99 -2.04 16.10
C LYS A 45 8.79 -0.73 16.86
N ASN A 46 8.78 0.40 16.17
CA ASN A 46 8.57 1.74 16.72
C ASN A 46 7.11 2.17 16.63
N SER A 47 6.20 1.27 16.25
CA SER A 47 4.78 1.54 16.02
C SER A 47 4.49 2.52 14.87
N ASN A 48 5.45 2.78 13.98
CA ASN A 48 5.20 3.45 12.72
C ASN A 48 4.56 2.49 11.72
N TYR A 49 3.92 3.04 10.69
CA TYR A 49 3.26 2.29 9.63
C TYR A 49 4.19 2.17 8.41
N ILE A 50 4.61 0.95 8.11
CA ILE A 50 5.27 0.61 6.85
C ILE A 50 4.18 0.40 5.80
N VAL A 51 4.17 1.29 4.80
CA VAL A 51 3.25 1.27 3.66
C VAL A 51 4.01 0.71 2.46
N ASN A 52 3.57 -0.45 1.97
CA ASN A 52 4.10 -1.06 0.75
C ASN A 52 3.07 -0.91 -0.35
N VAL A 53 3.46 -0.33 -1.47
CA VAL A 53 2.61 -0.12 -2.64
C VAL A 53 3.21 -0.92 -3.78
N ASP A 54 2.40 -1.80 -4.36
CA ASP A 54 2.75 -2.58 -5.55
C ASP A 54 1.70 -2.31 -6.62
N VAL A 55 2.15 -1.92 -7.82
CA VAL A 55 1.29 -1.68 -8.98
C VAL A 55 1.83 -2.39 -10.22
N ALA A 56 0.93 -2.74 -11.13
CA ALA A 56 1.22 -3.33 -12.43
C ALA A 56 0.36 -2.67 -13.51
N ASN A 57 0.81 -2.78 -14.76
CA ASN A 57 0.22 -2.14 -15.94
C ASN A 57 0.14 -0.61 -15.82
N LEU A 58 1.03 0.01 -15.03
CA LEU A 58 1.08 1.46 -14.88
C LEU A 58 1.85 2.05 -16.07
N ALA A 59 1.13 2.53 -17.08
CA ALA A 59 1.74 3.19 -18.23
C ALA A 59 2.70 4.31 -17.78
N PRO A 60 3.85 4.53 -18.46
CA PRO A 60 4.72 5.67 -18.16
C PRO A 60 3.94 6.98 -18.13
N ALA A 61 4.23 7.87 -17.16
CA ALA A 61 3.48 9.13 -16.99
C ALA A 61 3.49 10.02 -18.24
N LYS A 62 4.56 9.92 -19.04
CA LYS A 62 4.71 10.61 -20.32
C LYS A 62 3.73 10.18 -21.40
N ASN A 63 3.08 9.01 -21.23
CA ASN A 63 2.12 8.47 -22.18
C ASN A 63 0.67 8.85 -21.83
N LEU A 64 0.45 9.60 -20.75
CA LEU A 64 -0.86 10.14 -20.41
C LEU A 64 -1.24 11.29 -21.33
N ASP A 65 -2.52 11.64 -21.36
CA ASP A 65 -3.04 12.83 -22.04
C ASP A 65 -3.85 13.68 -21.04
N PRO A 66 -3.36 14.88 -20.63
CA PRO A 66 -2.06 15.44 -21.00
C PRO A 66 -0.88 14.67 -20.37
N PRO A 67 0.31 14.68 -21.02
CA PRO A 67 1.48 13.97 -20.53
C PRO A 67 1.99 14.57 -19.21
N LYS A 68 2.45 13.70 -18.30
CA LYS A 68 3.02 14.06 -17.00
C LYS A 68 4.44 13.53 -16.85
N ASN A 69 5.14 13.97 -15.81
CA ASN A 69 6.56 13.63 -15.61
C ASN A 69 6.76 12.46 -14.67
N THR A 70 5.92 12.33 -13.65
CA THR A 70 6.13 11.36 -12.58
C THR A 70 4.81 10.90 -11.96
N TYR A 71 4.88 9.81 -11.20
CA TYR A 71 3.79 9.35 -10.34
C TYR A 71 4.17 9.53 -8.89
N LEU A 72 3.33 10.24 -8.14
CA LEU A 72 3.50 10.40 -6.69
C LEU A 72 2.45 9.60 -5.93
N VAL A 73 2.91 8.94 -4.88
CA VAL A 73 2.07 8.18 -3.95
C VAL A 73 1.78 9.05 -2.75
N TRP A 74 0.50 9.11 -2.39
CA TRP A 74 0.00 9.91 -1.28
C TRP A 74 -0.80 9.03 -0.33
N MET A 75 -0.85 9.45 0.93
CA MET A 75 -1.78 8.91 1.91
C MET A 75 -2.64 10.00 2.52
N GLU A 76 -3.86 9.63 2.88
CA GLU A 76 -4.71 10.40 3.78
C GLU A 76 -4.85 9.65 5.11
N SER A 77 -4.78 10.40 6.21
CA SER A 77 -5.04 9.88 7.56
C SER A 77 -6.41 10.33 8.07
N SER A 78 -6.83 9.81 9.22
CA SER A 78 -8.12 10.12 9.84
C SER A 78 -8.33 11.61 10.17
N ASP A 79 -7.25 12.37 10.36
CA ASP A 79 -7.25 13.82 10.53
C ASP A 79 -7.43 14.61 9.21
N ARG A 80 -7.64 13.89 8.09
CA ARG A 80 -7.70 14.43 6.72
C ARG A 80 -6.40 15.08 6.25
N SER A 81 -5.27 14.82 6.92
CA SER A 81 -3.97 15.23 6.42
C SER A 81 -3.57 14.38 5.21
N VAL A 82 -3.11 15.05 4.15
CA VAL A 82 -2.53 14.42 2.96
C VAL A 82 -1.01 14.47 3.10
N ARG A 83 -0.32 13.34 2.92
CA ARG A 83 1.14 13.26 2.98
C ARG A 83 1.70 12.50 1.79
N LYS A 84 2.76 13.04 1.19
CA LYS A 84 3.55 12.37 0.15
C LYS A 84 4.33 11.21 0.76
N LEU A 85 4.23 10.04 0.17
CA LEU A 85 4.95 8.84 0.58
C LEU A 85 6.18 8.57 -0.28
N GLY A 86 6.11 8.87 -1.57
CA GLY A 86 7.20 8.59 -2.50
C GLY A 86 6.76 8.66 -3.95
N GLN A 87 7.63 8.16 -4.82
CA GLN A 87 7.46 8.14 -6.27
C GLN A 87 7.41 6.71 -6.80
N LEU A 88 6.63 6.50 -7.87
CA LEU A 88 6.62 5.26 -8.64
C LEU A 88 7.26 5.48 -10.01
N SER A 89 8.12 4.54 -10.41
CA SER A 89 8.71 4.51 -11.75
C SER A 89 8.43 3.15 -12.39
N PRO A 90 7.39 3.03 -13.23
CA PRO A 90 7.05 1.77 -13.89
C PRO A 90 8.18 1.26 -14.77
N ALA A 91 8.45 -0.04 -14.71
CA ALA A 91 9.51 -0.68 -15.48
C ALA A 91 9.13 -2.10 -15.92
N GLY A 92 9.89 -2.62 -16.90
CA GLY A 92 9.74 -3.98 -17.40
C GLY A 92 8.48 -4.19 -18.25
N ARG A 93 8.26 -5.45 -18.68
CA ARG A 93 7.18 -5.81 -19.60
C ARG A 93 5.78 -5.64 -19.00
N ALA A 94 5.65 -5.87 -17.69
CA ALA A 94 4.38 -5.73 -16.97
C ALA A 94 4.16 -4.31 -16.41
N LEU A 95 5.05 -3.36 -16.71
CA LEU A 95 4.97 -1.97 -16.24
C LEU A 95 4.75 -1.90 -14.73
N GLU A 96 5.56 -2.65 -13.99
CA GLU A 96 5.47 -2.75 -12.54
C GLU A 96 6.21 -1.60 -11.87
N ALA A 97 5.66 -1.12 -10.75
CA ALA A 97 6.37 -0.24 -9.84
C ALA A 97 6.07 -0.65 -8.40
N LYS A 98 7.08 -0.55 -7.53
CA LYS A 98 6.98 -0.92 -6.13
C LYS A 98 7.65 0.16 -5.28
N MET A 99 7.07 0.47 -4.15
CA MET A 99 7.70 1.33 -3.15
C MET A 99 7.36 0.90 -1.73
N THR A 100 8.25 1.26 -0.81
CA THR A 100 8.05 1.12 0.63
C THR A 100 8.32 2.47 1.27
N ALA A 101 7.40 2.94 2.11
CA ALA A 101 7.57 4.14 2.93
C ALA A 101 7.17 3.88 4.37
N THR A 102 7.63 4.75 5.27
CA THR A 102 7.27 4.74 6.69
C THR A 102 6.49 6.01 7.02
N ALA A 103 5.34 5.87 7.66
CA ALA A 103 4.51 6.97 8.13
C ALA A 103 4.24 6.85 9.63
N VAL A 104 4.13 7.98 10.32
CA VAL A 104 3.81 8.00 11.76
C VAL A 104 2.30 7.79 11.98
N SER A 105 1.46 8.35 11.11
CA SER A 105 0.02 8.16 11.13
C SER A 105 -0.40 6.95 10.29
N LYS A 106 -1.55 6.37 10.65
CA LYS A 106 -2.15 5.27 9.88
C LYS A 106 -2.76 5.82 8.59
N PRO A 107 -2.46 5.25 7.42
CA PRO A 107 -3.17 5.58 6.19
C PRO A 107 -4.59 4.98 6.19
N ASP A 108 -5.59 5.81 5.96
CA ASP A 108 -6.98 5.40 5.70
C ASP A 108 -7.25 5.32 4.19
N VAL A 109 -6.60 6.18 3.41
CA VAL A 109 -6.61 6.16 1.94
C VAL A 109 -5.18 6.22 1.42
N VAL A 110 -4.89 5.47 0.37
CA VAL A 110 -3.67 5.63 -0.44
C VAL A 110 -4.09 5.84 -1.89
N PHE A 111 -3.46 6.80 -2.55
CA PHE A 111 -3.72 7.09 -3.95
C PHE A 111 -2.46 7.51 -4.69
N VAL A 112 -2.50 7.40 -6.00
CA VAL A 112 -1.40 7.77 -6.90
C VAL A 112 -1.89 8.88 -7.82
N SER A 113 -1.15 9.98 -7.92
CA SER A 113 -1.40 11.03 -8.91
C SER A 113 -0.28 11.09 -9.94
N ALA A 114 -0.61 11.56 -11.15
CA ALA A 114 0.37 11.87 -12.18
C ALA A 114 0.73 13.36 -12.13
N GLU A 115 1.99 13.68 -11.93
CA GLU A 115 2.45 15.04 -11.60
C GLU A 115 3.53 15.53 -12.57
N ASP A 116 3.62 16.85 -12.71
CA ASP A 116 4.66 17.50 -13.53
C ASP A 116 6.00 17.63 -12.77
N ASN A 117 5.98 17.67 -11.44
CA ASN A 117 7.19 17.74 -10.62
C ASN A 117 7.08 16.80 -9.42
N ALA A 118 8.17 16.12 -9.08
CA ALA A 118 8.25 15.26 -7.89
C ALA A 118 8.21 16.05 -6.57
N ASP A 119 8.58 17.33 -6.60
CA ASP A 119 8.74 18.16 -5.41
C ASP A 119 7.43 18.84 -4.95
N VAL A 120 6.32 18.70 -5.68
CA VAL A 120 5.03 19.32 -5.32
C VAL A 120 4.59 18.96 -3.90
N GLU A 121 4.24 19.93 -3.07
CA GLU A 121 3.90 19.67 -1.66
C GLU A 121 2.52 19.03 -1.50
N TYR A 122 1.63 19.30 -2.46
CA TYR A 122 0.26 18.81 -2.50
C TYR A 122 -0.03 18.18 -3.85
N PRO A 123 -0.95 17.19 -3.92
CA PRO A 123 -1.39 16.63 -5.19
C PRO A 123 -2.03 17.72 -6.05
N ALA A 124 -1.59 17.84 -7.29
CA ALA A 124 -2.07 18.84 -8.24
C ALA A 124 -2.59 18.22 -9.53
N GLY A 125 -2.03 17.06 -9.91
CA GLY A 125 -2.40 16.33 -11.10
C GLY A 125 -3.55 15.34 -10.90
N PRO A 126 -3.97 14.67 -11.99
CA PRO A 126 -5.07 13.71 -11.93
C PRO A 126 -4.70 12.51 -11.06
N THR A 127 -5.66 12.07 -10.24
CA THR A 127 -5.55 10.80 -9.52
C THR A 127 -5.72 9.64 -10.51
N VAL A 128 -4.74 8.75 -10.53
CA VAL A 128 -4.64 7.62 -11.45
C VAL A 128 -5.28 6.39 -10.85
N ILE A 129 -5.02 6.09 -9.57
CA ILE A 129 -5.63 4.98 -8.82
C ILE A 129 -5.79 5.36 -7.36
N THR A 130 -6.81 4.83 -6.70
CA THR A 130 -7.09 5.12 -5.28
C THR A 130 -7.72 3.92 -4.58
N THR A 131 -7.49 3.82 -3.27
CA THR A 131 -8.16 2.84 -2.40
C THR A 131 -9.47 3.38 -1.82
N ARG A 132 -9.81 4.65 -2.06
CA ARG A 132 -11.06 5.28 -1.60
C ARG A 132 -12.24 4.64 -2.32
N LYS A 133 -13.23 4.15 -1.54
CA LYS A 133 -14.52 3.65 -2.02
C LYS A 133 -15.52 4.78 -2.27
#